data_AF-A0A0G4LHT7-F1
#
_entry.id   AF-A0A0G4LHT7-F1
#
_cell.length_a   1.000
_cell.length_b   1.000
_cell.length_c   1.000
_cell.angle_alpha   90.00
_cell.angle_beta   90.00
_cell.angle_gamma   90.00
#
_symmetry.space_group_name_H-M   'P 1'
#
loop_
_entity.id
_entity.type
_entity.pdbx_description
1 polymer ?
#
loop_
_entity_poly.entity_id
_entity_poly.type
_entity_poly.pdbx_seq_one_letter_code
_entity_poly.pdbx_strand_id
1 'polypeptide(L)'
;MAGPWLKYRGHLDNISNNMLIGAINEANGEANKIKNFTTGEFGAVPAVARDYKAKGIKWVVVGDWNYGEGSSREHAALEPRHLGGLAIITRSFARIHETNLKKQGMLPLTFADPADYDK
;
A
#
# COMPACT_ATOMS: atom_id res chain seq x y z
N MET A 1 11.48 -2.78 14.45
CA MET A 1 10.58 -1.98 15.34
C MET A 1 9.88 -0.90 14.53
N ALA A 2 8.71 -0.42 14.95
CA ALA A 2 7.91 0.62 14.28
C ALA A 2 8.62 1.98 14.06
N GLY A 3 9.75 2.20 14.75
CA GLY A 3 10.62 3.35 14.55
C GLY A 3 9.96 4.68 14.91
N PRO A 4 10.41 5.80 14.30
CA PRO A 4 9.98 7.15 14.66
C PRO A 4 8.50 7.43 14.38
N TRP A 5 7.82 6.54 13.65
CA TRP A 5 6.40 6.70 13.27
C TRP A 5 5.42 6.45 14.40
N LEU A 6 5.85 5.83 15.51
CA LEU A 6 4.98 5.57 16.67
C LEU A 6 4.36 6.84 17.24
N LYS A 7 5.09 7.96 17.21
CA LYS A 7 4.60 9.26 17.69
C LYS A 7 3.39 9.78 16.91
N TYR A 8 3.16 9.28 15.69
CA TYR A 8 2.05 9.69 14.82
C TYR A 8 0.90 8.69 14.80
N ARG A 9 0.90 7.63 15.63
CA ARG A 9 -0.18 6.62 15.63
C ARG A 9 -1.58 7.19 15.81
N GLY A 10 -1.73 8.29 16.55
CA GLY A 10 -3.00 8.97 16.76
C GLY A 10 -3.38 9.97 15.65
N HIS A 11 -2.55 10.16 14.63
CA HIS A 11 -2.75 11.19 13.60
C HIS A 11 -2.60 10.58 12.19
N LEU A 12 -3.73 10.10 11.63
CA LEU A 12 -3.77 9.30 10.41
C LEU A 12 -3.03 9.94 9.22
N ASP A 13 -3.22 11.24 8.99
CA ASP A 13 -2.56 11.90 7.85
C ASP A 13 -1.02 11.95 8.01
N ASN A 14 -0.51 12.09 9.23
CA ASN A 14 0.92 12.18 9.49
C ASN A 14 1.58 10.81 9.40
N ILE A 15 0.94 9.78 9.94
CA ILE A 15 1.47 8.41 9.84
C ILE A 15 1.42 7.89 8.41
N SER A 16 0.42 8.29 7.61
CA SER A 16 0.33 7.91 6.18
C SER A 16 1.53 8.33 5.33
N ASN A 17 2.41 9.21 5.82
CA ASN A 17 3.67 9.52 5.15
C ASN A 17 4.71 8.39 5.21
N ASN A 18 4.41 7.27 5.86
CA ASN A 18 5.23 6.05 5.84
C ASN A 18 4.63 4.92 4.99
N MET A 19 3.50 5.17 4.32
CA MET A 19 2.79 4.15 3.55
C MET A 19 3.73 3.54 2.49
N LEU A 20 4.01 2.24 2.63
CA LEU A 20 4.82 1.42 1.71
C LEU A 20 6.25 1.93 1.42
N ILE A 21 6.83 2.79 2.27
CA ILE A 21 8.21 3.27 2.07
C ILE A 21 9.27 2.15 2.15
N GLY A 22 8.93 1.02 2.80
CA GLY A 22 9.80 -0.15 2.90
C GLY A 22 9.53 -1.23 1.86
N ALA A 23 8.50 -1.07 1.01
CA ALA A 23 8.17 -2.05 -0.02
C ALA A 23 9.14 -1.92 -1.20
N ILE A 24 9.56 -3.04 -1.78
CA ILE A 24 10.42 -3.08 -2.96
C ILE A 24 9.54 -2.97 -4.20
N ASN A 25 9.85 -1.99 -5.05
CA ASN A 25 9.19 -1.85 -6.33
C ASN A 25 9.81 -2.82 -7.34
N GLU A 26 8.99 -3.71 -7.90
CA GLU A 26 9.41 -4.70 -8.90
C GLU A 26 10.10 -4.08 -10.11
N ALA A 27 9.63 -2.91 -10.57
CA ALA A 27 10.12 -2.29 -11.79
C ALA A 27 11.58 -1.78 -11.72
N ASN A 28 12.12 -1.57 -10.52
CA ASN A 28 13.48 -1.03 -10.35
C ASN A 28 14.27 -1.64 -9.18
N GLY A 29 13.68 -2.52 -8.37
CA GLY A 29 14.31 -3.12 -7.20
C GLY A 29 14.58 -2.16 -6.04
N GLU A 30 14.06 -0.93 -6.10
CA GLU A 30 14.31 0.11 -5.10
C GLU A 30 13.12 0.24 -4.12
N ALA A 31 13.41 0.54 -2.86
CA ALA A 31 12.39 0.91 -1.88
C ALA A 31 12.00 2.39 -2.03
N ASN A 32 10.74 2.71 -1.75
CA ASN A 32 10.21 4.07 -1.76
C ASN A 32 10.43 4.87 -3.06
N LYS A 33 10.45 4.22 -4.23
CA LYS A 33 10.68 4.90 -5.50
C LYS A 33 9.84 4.30 -6.61
N ILE A 34 8.73 4.97 -6.93
CA ILE A 34 7.77 4.55 -7.95
C ILE A 34 7.59 5.65 -9.00
N LYS A 35 7.24 5.25 -10.23
CA LYS A 35 6.94 6.19 -11.30
C LYS A 35 5.54 6.75 -11.12
N ASN A 36 5.42 8.07 -11.10
CA ASN A 36 4.13 8.75 -11.25
C ASN A 36 3.73 8.71 -12.74
N PHE A 37 2.64 8.04 -13.08
CA PHE A 37 2.19 7.89 -14.46
C PHE A 37 1.65 9.19 -15.07
N THR A 38 1.29 10.17 -14.26
CA THR A 38 0.80 11.46 -14.76
C THR A 38 1.91 12.43 -15.10
N THR A 39 3.06 12.37 -14.41
CA THR A 39 4.21 13.25 -14.67
C THR A 39 5.37 12.56 -15.39
N GLY A 40 5.43 11.23 -15.31
CA GLY A 40 6.55 10.42 -15.82
C GLY A 40 7.76 10.35 -14.87
N GLU A 41 7.74 11.10 -13.77
CA GLU A 41 8.85 11.20 -12.81
C GLU A 41 8.79 10.12 -11.73
N PHE A 42 9.95 9.77 -11.16
CA PHE A 42 10.01 8.89 -10.00
C PHE A 42 9.90 9.69 -8.70
N GLY A 43 9.16 9.16 -7.73
CA GLY A 43 8.99 9.77 -6.42
C GLY A 43 8.69 8.78 -5.31
N ALA A 44 8.62 9.29 -4.08
CA ALA A 44 8.25 8.53 -2.90
C ALA A 44 6.81 8.03 -3.00
N VAL A 45 6.56 6.79 -2.57
CA VAL A 45 5.24 6.15 -2.67
C VAL A 45 4.12 7.00 -2.04
N PRO A 46 4.24 7.51 -0.79
CA PRO A 46 3.18 8.33 -0.21
C PRO A 46 2.99 9.66 -0.94
N ALA A 47 4.06 10.23 -1.53
CA ALA A 47 3.96 11.47 -2.29
C ALA A 47 3.18 11.27 -3.60
N VAL A 48 3.49 10.20 -4.33
CA VAL A 48 2.78 9.84 -5.56
C VAL A 48 1.32 9.47 -5.27
N ALA A 49 1.04 8.73 -4.19
CA ALA A 49 -0.33 8.42 -3.79
C ALA A 49 -1.14 9.68 -3.42
N ARG A 50 -0.53 10.68 -2.78
CA ARG A 50 -1.16 11.99 -2.51
C ARG A 50 -1.46 12.76 -3.79
N ASP A 51 -0.53 12.78 -4.74
CA ASP A 51 -0.73 13.40 -6.06
C ASP A 51 -1.92 12.76 -6.79
N TYR A 52 -1.99 11.42 -6.82
CA TYR A 52 -3.15 10.71 -7.37
C TYR A 52 -4.46 11.05 -6.65
N LYS A 53 -4.46 11.06 -5.31
CA LYS A 53 -5.63 11.45 -4.51
C LYS A 53 -6.10 12.86 -4.85
N ALA A 54 -5.18 13.84 -4.95
CA ALA A 54 -5.51 15.22 -5.28
C ALA A 54 -6.11 15.35 -6.69
N LYS A 55 -5.68 14.52 -7.63
CA LYS A 55 -6.21 14.41 -9.00
C LYS A 55 -7.46 13.55 -9.13
N GLY A 56 -7.97 12.98 -8.03
CA GLY A 56 -9.12 12.06 -8.05
C GLY A 56 -8.83 10.68 -8.66
N ILE A 57 -7.56 10.36 -8.90
CA ILE A 57 -7.13 9.09 -9.50
C ILE A 57 -7.14 8.00 -8.42
N LYS A 58 -7.88 6.93 -8.69
CA LYS A 58 -7.87 5.72 -7.86
C LYS A 58 -6.73 4.81 -8.27
N TRP A 59 -6.20 4.07 -7.30
CA TRP A 59 -5.07 3.18 -7.51
C TRP A 59 -5.25 1.88 -6.73
N VAL A 60 -4.45 0.89 -7.11
CA VAL A 60 -4.38 -0.43 -6.47
C VAL A 60 -2.93 -0.75 -6.11
N VAL A 61 -2.73 -1.67 -5.18
CA VAL A 61 -1.45 -2.35 -4.96
C VAL A 61 -1.53 -3.73 -5.58
N VAL A 62 -0.48 -4.14 -6.29
CA VAL A 62 -0.26 -5.53 -6.68
C VAL A 62 0.87 -6.07 -5.81
N GLY A 63 0.64 -7.19 -5.13
CA GLY A 63 1.58 -7.77 -4.18
C GLY A 63 1.74 -9.27 -4.35
N ASP A 64 2.79 -9.80 -3.77
CA ASP A 64 3.14 -11.21 -3.91
C ASP A 64 2.50 -12.07 -2.81
N TRP A 65 3.16 -13.15 -2.38
CA TRP A 65 2.72 -14.05 -1.32
C TRP A 65 2.69 -13.39 0.07
N ASN A 66 1.74 -13.85 0.89
CA ASN A 66 1.61 -13.54 2.31
C ASN A 66 1.61 -12.03 2.62
N TYR A 67 1.01 -11.23 1.74
CA TYR A 67 1.05 -9.78 1.85
C TYR A 67 0.43 -9.28 3.17
N GLY A 68 1.11 -8.34 3.81
CA GLY A 68 0.75 -7.84 5.14
C GLY A 68 1.26 -8.70 6.29
N GLU A 69 2.28 -9.52 6.03
CA GLU A 69 2.97 -10.29 7.07
C GLU A 69 3.50 -9.42 8.22
N GLY A 70 3.46 -9.98 9.42
CA GLY A 70 4.06 -9.39 10.61
C GLY A 70 3.04 -8.82 11.58
N SER A 71 3.45 -7.80 12.33
CA SER A 71 2.66 -7.29 13.45
C SER A 71 1.31 -6.72 12.98
N SER A 72 0.23 -7.11 13.67
CA SER A 72 -1.09 -6.53 13.50
C SER A 72 -1.05 -5.01 13.69
N ARG A 73 -1.19 -4.27 12.59
CA ARG A 73 -1.32 -2.81 12.60
C ARG A 73 -2.45 -2.44 11.66
N GLU A 74 -3.53 -1.93 12.24
CA GLU A 74 -4.66 -1.37 11.50
C GLU A 74 -4.24 -0.22 10.56
N HIS A 75 -3.19 0.52 10.93
CA HIS A 75 -2.62 1.60 10.12
C HIS A 75 -2.22 1.12 8.72
N ALA A 76 -1.71 -0.11 8.57
CA ALA A 76 -1.36 -0.66 7.26
C ALA A 76 -2.56 -0.78 6.31
N ALA A 77 -3.80 -0.79 6.83
CA ALA A 77 -5.02 -0.75 6.04
C ALA A 77 -5.62 0.68 5.95
N LEU A 78 -5.52 1.47 7.02
CA LEU A 78 -6.02 2.85 7.07
C LEU A 78 -5.24 3.78 6.14
N GLU A 79 -3.91 3.68 6.08
CA GLU A 79 -3.08 4.60 5.30
C GLU A 79 -3.33 4.49 3.78
N PRO A 80 -3.36 3.28 3.15
CA PRO A 80 -3.74 3.16 1.75
C PRO A 80 -5.12 3.73 1.46
N ARG A 81 -6.10 3.44 2.34
CA ARG A 81 -7.47 3.92 2.21
C ARG A 81 -7.56 5.44 2.30
N HIS A 82 -6.82 6.04 3.24
CA HIS A 82 -6.71 7.49 3.42
C HIS A 82 -6.09 8.15 2.20
N LEU A 83 -5.05 7.54 1.61
CA LEU A 83 -4.35 8.05 0.43
C LEU A 83 -5.03 7.69 -0.92
N GLY A 84 -6.28 7.26 -0.90
CA GLY A 84 -7.11 7.12 -2.10
C GLY A 84 -7.05 5.76 -2.79
N GLY A 85 -6.40 4.77 -2.17
CA GLY A 85 -6.38 3.39 -2.65
C GLY A 85 -7.75 2.75 -2.65
N LEU A 86 -7.97 1.82 -3.59
CA LEU A 86 -9.23 1.11 -3.78
C LEU A 86 -9.12 -0.37 -3.39
N ALA A 87 -8.08 -1.03 -3.89
CA ALA A 87 -7.90 -2.47 -3.75
C ALA A 87 -6.43 -2.82 -3.53
N ILE A 88 -6.21 -3.97 -2.93
CA ILE A 88 -4.92 -4.64 -2.88
C ILE A 88 -5.14 -6.03 -3.48
N ILE A 89 -4.35 -6.37 -4.50
CA ILE A 89 -4.48 -7.60 -5.29
C ILE A 89 -3.20 -8.40 -5.09
N THR A 90 -3.29 -9.61 -4.56
CA THR A 90 -2.08 -10.38 -4.19
C THR A 90 -2.18 -11.86 -4.50
N ARG A 91 -1.05 -12.58 -4.47
CA ARG A 91 -1.08 -14.05 -4.53
C ARG A 91 -1.68 -14.65 -3.25
N SER A 92 -1.38 -14.08 -2.10
CA SER A 92 -2.08 -14.38 -0.83
C SER A 92 -1.92 -13.26 0.21
N PHE A 93 -2.72 -13.30 1.29
CA PHE A 93 -2.67 -12.34 2.39
C PHE A 93 -2.33 -13.00 3.73
N ALA A 94 -1.68 -12.24 4.61
CA ALA A 94 -1.67 -12.55 6.03
C ALA A 94 -3.07 -12.29 6.64
N ARG A 95 -3.59 -13.28 7.38
CA ARG A 95 -4.97 -13.32 7.93
C ARG A 95 -5.44 -12.01 8.59
N ILE A 96 -4.60 -11.43 9.46
CA ILE A 96 -4.99 -10.24 10.23
C ILE A 96 -5.04 -9.01 9.32
N HIS A 97 -4.08 -8.87 8.40
CA HIS A 97 -4.04 -7.73 7.49
C HIS A 97 -5.23 -7.75 6.54
N GLU A 98 -5.59 -8.91 5.98
CA GLU A 98 -6.78 -9.07 5.15
C GLU A 98 -8.06 -8.60 5.87
N THR A 99 -8.21 -8.98 7.14
CA THR A 99 -9.34 -8.55 7.98
C THR A 99 -9.35 -7.03 8.18
N ASN A 100 -8.18 -6.42 8.39
CA ASN A 100 -8.07 -4.98 8.55
C ASN A 100 -8.45 -4.23 7.27
N LEU A 101 -8.02 -4.72 6.09
CA LEU A 101 -8.40 -4.14 4.80
C LEU A 101 -9.92 -4.12 4.63
N LYS A 102 -10.60 -5.25 4.88
CA LYS A 102 -12.07 -5.34 4.84
C LYS A 102 -12.74 -4.35 5.78
N LYS A 103 -12.23 -4.23 7.02
CA LYS A 103 -12.77 -3.29 8.02
C LYS A 103 -12.65 -1.82 7.59
N GLN A 104 -11.64 -1.46 6.79
CA GLN A 104 -11.46 -0.09 6.28
C GLN A 104 -12.13 0.15 4.93
N GLY A 105 -12.93 -0.80 4.44
CA GLY A 105 -13.63 -0.67 3.15
C GLY A 105 -12.69 -0.70 1.95
N MET A 106 -11.53 -1.36 2.08
CA MET A 106 -10.67 -1.72 0.96
C MET A 106 -11.09 -3.09 0.42
N LEU A 107 -10.78 -3.35 -0.85
CA LEU A 107 -10.98 -4.67 -1.48
C LEU A 107 -9.67 -5.48 -1.45
N PRO A 108 -9.47 -6.41 -0.50
CA PRO A 108 -8.42 -7.41 -0.61
C PRO A 108 -8.86 -8.51 -1.59
N LEU A 109 -8.15 -8.63 -2.70
CA LEU A 109 -8.43 -9.60 -3.76
C LEU A 109 -7.23 -10.52 -3.94
N THR A 110 -7.48 -11.80 -4.18
CA THR A 110 -6.45 -12.75 -4.56
C THR A 110 -6.60 -13.13 -6.02
N PHE A 111 -5.48 -13.35 -6.71
CA PHE A 111 -5.52 -13.95 -8.04
C PHE A 111 -6.19 -15.33 -7.97
N ALA A 112 -7.01 -15.66 -8.97
CA ALA A 112 -7.60 -17.00 -9.09
C ALA A 112 -6.52 -18.03 -9.45
N ASP A 113 -5.62 -17.66 -10.36
CA ASP A 113 -4.36 -18.35 -10.64
C ASP A 113 -3.19 -17.46 -10.16
N PRO A 114 -2.42 -17.85 -9.13
CA PRO A 114 -1.26 -17.08 -8.68
C PRO A 114 -0.19 -16.82 -9.73
N ALA A 115 -0.16 -17.58 -10.84
CA ALA A 115 0.75 -17.34 -11.96
C ALA A 115 0.36 -16.11 -12.80
N ASP A 116 -0.86 -15.57 -12.65
CA ASP A 116 -1.28 -14.33 -13.31
C ASP A 116 -0.54 -13.09 -12.79
N TYR A 117 0.13 -13.18 -11.64
CA TYR A 117 1.02 -12.12 -11.15
C TYR A 117 2.16 -11.83 -12.14
N ASP A 118 2.66 -12.86 -12.83
CA ASP A 118 3.84 -12.79 -13.70
C ASP A 118 3.51 -12.49 -15.18
N LYS A 119 2.22 -12.26 -15.52
CA LYS A 119 1.72 -12.08 -16.90
C LYS A 119 1.34 -10.62 -17.17
#